data_AF-A0A7C5JV64-F1
#
_entry.id   AF-A0A7C5JV64-F1
#
_cell.length_a   1.000
_cell.length_b   1.000
_cell.length_c   1.000
_cell.angle_alpha   90.00
_cell.angle_beta   90.00
_cell.angle_gamma   90.00
#
_symmetry.space_group_name_H-M   'P 1'
#
loop_
_entity.id
_entity.type
_entity.pdbx_description
1 polymer ?
#
loop_
_entity_poly.entity_id
_entity_poly.type
_entity_poly.pdbx_seq_one_letter_code
_entity_poly.pdbx_strand_id
1 'polypeptide(L)'
;MGQGLLGTRASRAIRWIARGWSLLVAGFVVFMILSPDPYATEPVPAEDWLLLGFWGVAVLGLLIAWRWELQGAVITLASIFLRELAWVLIKGGWMVEFLIAWLFLAPPAVLYLLAGSKAKPAKGLPGKASE
;
A
#
# COMPACT_ATOMS: atom_id res chain seq x y z
N MET A 1 26.79 -7.66 -23.43
CA MET A 1 26.14 -8.62 -22.49
C MET A 1 26.38 -8.13 -21.06
N GLY A 2 25.39 -7.56 -20.38
CA GLY A 2 25.61 -7.00 -19.04
C GLY A 2 24.35 -6.53 -18.29
N GLN A 3 23.22 -6.36 -19.00
CA GLN A 3 21.99 -5.85 -18.40
C GLN A 3 21.17 -6.91 -17.62
N GLY A 4 21.42 -8.21 -17.80
CA GLY A 4 20.63 -9.29 -17.16
C GLY A 4 20.91 -9.54 -15.67
N LEU A 5 22.15 -9.38 -15.23
CA LEU A 5 22.55 -9.62 -13.83
C LEU A 5 22.24 -8.43 -12.91
N LEU A 6 22.32 -7.20 -13.43
CA LEU A 6 21.96 -5.99 -12.70
C LEU A 6 20.44 -5.90 -12.47
N GLY A 7 19.63 -6.25 -13.49
CA GLY A 7 18.17 -6.25 -13.38
C GLY A 7 17.63 -7.21 -12.32
N THR A 8 18.20 -8.42 -12.23
CA THR A 8 17.78 -9.45 -11.25
C THR A 8 18.16 -9.08 -9.81
N ARG A 9 19.34 -8.51 -9.58
CA ARG A 9 19.78 -8.02 -8.25
C ARG A 9 18.98 -6.80 -7.81
N ALA A 10 18.76 -5.83 -8.70
CA ALA A 10 17.96 -4.64 -8.40
C ALA A 10 16.50 -5.00 -8.08
N SER A 11 15.87 -5.90 -8.86
CA SER A 11 14.51 -6.37 -8.56
C SER A 11 14.41 -7.14 -7.24
N ARG A 12 15.47 -7.84 -6.83
CA ARG A 12 15.51 -8.50 -5.52
C ARG A 12 15.67 -7.50 -4.38
N ALA A 13 16.52 -6.48 -4.55
CA ALA A 13 16.71 -5.41 -3.58
C ALA A 13 15.41 -4.60 -3.37
N ILE A 14 14.70 -4.25 -4.44
CA ILE A 14 13.41 -3.52 -4.37
C ILE A 14 12.39 -4.28 -3.52
N ARG A 15 12.27 -5.61 -3.72
CA ARG A 15 11.36 -6.44 -2.91
C ARG A 15 11.77 -6.46 -1.44
N TRP A 16 13.06 -6.62 -1.15
CA TRP A 16 13.54 -6.63 0.24
C TRP A 16 13.36 -5.30 0.95
N ILE A 17 13.59 -4.18 0.26
CA ILE A 17 13.33 -2.83 0.78
C ILE A 17 11.83 -2.66 1.04
N ALA A 18 10.98 -3.02 0.08
CA ALA A 18 9.53 -2.96 0.25
C ALA A 18 9.06 -3.80 1.45
N ARG A 19 9.61 -5.01 1.61
CA ARG A 19 9.31 -5.90 2.74
C ARG A 19 9.76 -5.32 4.09
N GLY A 20 11.00 -4.85 4.17
CA GLY A 20 11.52 -4.22 5.39
C GLY A 20 10.69 -3.02 5.80
N TRP A 21 10.34 -2.16 4.84
CA TRP A 21 9.49 -1.00 5.06
C TRP A 21 8.07 -1.38 5.49
N SER A 22 7.48 -2.40 4.86
CA SER A 22 6.16 -2.92 5.25
C SER A 22 6.15 -3.44 6.68
N LEU A 23 7.23 -4.11 7.09
CA LEU A 23 7.38 -4.62 8.45
C LEU A 23 7.46 -3.47 9.47
N LEU A 24 8.17 -2.40 9.13
CA LEU A 24 8.24 -1.19 9.96
C LEU A 24 6.87 -0.55 10.12
N VAL A 25 6.12 -0.41 9.02
CA VAL A 25 4.74 0.12 9.06
C VAL A 25 3.85 -0.77 9.90
N ALA A 26 3.89 -2.08 9.71
CA ALA A 26 3.10 -3.02 10.50
C ALA A 26 3.45 -2.97 12.00
N GLY A 27 4.75 -2.91 12.33
CA GLY A 27 5.20 -2.76 13.72
C GLY A 27 4.73 -1.44 14.34
N PHE A 28 4.79 -0.34 13.59
CA PHE A 28 4.30 0.96 14.04
C PHE A 28 2.78 0.95 14.29
N VAL A 29 2.00 0.29 13.42
CA VAL A 29 0.55 0.13 13.60
C VAL A 29 0.24 -0.66 14.86
N VAL A 30 0.91 -1.79 15.08
CA VAL A 30 0.74 -2.60 16.29
C VAL A 30 1.10 -1.81 17.54
N PHE A 31 2.20 -1.05 17.49
CA PHE A 31 2.60 -0.16 18.58
C PHE A 31 1.52 0.88 18.90
N MET A 32 0.94 1.53 17.89
CA MET A 32 -0.16 2.49 18.07
C MET A 32 -1.41 1.85 18.68
N ILE A 33 -1.78 0.64 18.26
CA ILE A 33 -2.95 -0.07 18.80
C ILE A 33 -2.74 -0.45 20.28
N LEU A 34 -1.52 -0.84 20.64
CA LEU A 34 -1.17 -1.27 21.99
C LEU A 34 -0.82 -0.11 22.93
N SER A 35 -0.67 1.11 22.41
CA SER A 35 -0.37 2.30 23.20
C SER A 35 -1.68 2.97 23.65
N PRO A 36 -2.11 2.80 24.91
CA PRO A 36 -3.33 3.44 25.39
C PRO A 36 -3.15 4.96 25.36
N ASP A 37 -4.13 5.67 24.81
CA ASP A 37 -4.13 7.13 24.78
C ASP A 37 -4.63 7.68 26.12
N PRO A 38 -3.78 8.35 26.92
CA PRO A 38 -4.18 8.92 28.21
C PRO A 38 -5.13 10.12 28.06
N TYR A 39 -5.32 10.65 26.85
CA TYR A 39 -6.18 11.80 26.54
C TYR A 39 -7.49 11.40 25.84
N ALA A 40 -7.83 10.12 25.76
CA ALA A 40 -9.11 9.65 25.22
C ALA A 40 -10.26 9.98 26.19
N THR A 41 -10.67 11.24 26.23
CA THR A 41 -11.74 11.75 27.11
C THR A 41 -13.11 11.78 26.45
N GLU A 42 -13.18 11.67 25.12
CA GLU A 42 -14.42 11.68 24.35
C GLU A 42 -14.56 10.42 23.47
N PRO A 43 -15.79 9.88 23.32
CA PRO A 43 -16.02 8.74 22.44
C PRO A 43 -15.77 9.12 20.98
N VAL A 44 -14.98 8.29 20.28
CA VAL A 44 -14.64 8.50 18.87
C VAL A 44 -15.91 8.48 18.00
N PRO A 45 -16.18 9.51 17.18
CA PRO A 45 -17.32 9.55 16.27
C PRO A 45 -17.36 8.35 15.32
N ALA A 46 -18.56 7.87 14.99
CA ALA A 46 -18.76 6.70 14.12
C ALA A 46 -18.14 6.86 12.71
N GLU A 47 -18.09 8.08 12.20
CA GLU A 47 -17.46 8.43 10.93
C GLU A 47 -15.93 8.21 10.95
N ASP A 48 -15.31 8.50 12.09
CA ASP A 48 -13.87 8.37 12.27
C ASP A 48 -13.46 6.90 12.38
N TRP A 49 -14.33 6.03 12.92
CA TRP A 49 -14.17 4.57 12.88
C TRP A 49 -14.13 4.02 11.45
N LEU A 50 -14.97 4.56 10.56
CA LEU A 50 -15.01 4.17 9.15
C LEU A 50 -13.70 4.53 8.45
N LEU A 51 -13.22 5.75 8.67
CA LEU A 51 -11.95 6.25 8.15
C LEU A 51 -10.75 5.47 8.70
N LEU A 52 -10.77 5.13 9.99
CA LEU A 52 -9.77 4.28 10.63
C LEU A 52 -9.79 2.85 10.05
N GLY A 53 -10.99 2.32 9.75
CA GLY A 53 -11.18 1.04 9.10
C GLY A 53 -10.48 0.97 7.75
N PHE A 54 -10.65 1.98 6.89
CA PHE A 54 -9.92 2.04 5.61
C PHE A 54 -8.40 2.09 5.77
N TRP A 55 -7.91 2.79 6.80
CA TRP A 55 -6.49 2.80 7.12
C TRP A 55 -5.99 1.41 7.53
N GLY A 56 -6.76 0.70 8.36
CA GLY A 56 -6.51 -0.71 8.68
C GLY A 56 -6.50 -1.61 7.45
N VAL A 57 -7.45 -1.46 6.53
CA VAL A 57 -7.49 -2.20 5.27
C VAL A 57 -6.26 -1.89 4.40
N ALA A 58 -5.79 -0.64 4.38
CA ALA A 58 -4.57 -0.28 3.66
C ALA A 58 -3.34 -1.01 4.23
N VAL A 59 -3.20 -1.08 5.56
CA VAL A 59 -2.14 -1.84 6.23
C VAL A 59 -2.25 -3.33 5.95
N LEU A 60 -3.47 -3.89 5.97
CA LEU A 60 -3.71 -5.29 5.60
C LEU A 60 -3.34 -5.56 4.14
N GLY A 61 -3.63 -4.63 3.23
CA GLY A 61 -3.19 -4.68 1.83
C GLY A 61 -1.68 -4.80 1.71
N LEU A 62 -0.93 -4.06 2.53
CA LEU A 62 0.54 -4.13 2.60
C LEU A 62 1.03 -5.49 3.10
N LEU A 63 0.36 -6.09 4.08
CA LEU A 63 0.67 -7.44 4.54
C LEU A 63 0.33 -8.51 3.49
N ILE A 64 -0.77 -8.34 2.75
CA ILE A 64 -1.12 -9.23 1.63
C ILE A 64 -0.09 -9.11 0.51
N ALA A 65 0.45 -7.91 0.27
CA ALA A 65 1.48 -7.65 -0.74
C ALA A 65 2.75 -8.48 -0.49
N TRP A 66 2.95 -8.97 0.73
CA TRP A 66 4.08 -9.80 1.09
C TRP A 66 4.12 -11.13 0.33
N ARG A 67 2.93 -11.73 0.11
CA ARG A 67 2.73 -12.97 -0.67
C ARG A 67 2.24 -12.69 -2.10
N TRP A 68 1.42 -11.65 -2.27
CA TRP A 68 0.75 -11.27 -3.52
C TRP A 68 1.01 -9.79 -3.85
N GLU A 69 2.23 -9.49 -4.29
CA GLU A 69 2.77 -8.12 -4.47
C GLU A 69 1.79 -7.15 -5.16
N LEU A 70 1.24 -7.54 -6.33
CA LEU A 70 0.36 -6.68 -7.11
C LEU A 70 -1.00 -6.46 -6.43
N GLN A 71 -1.63 -7.53 -5.92
CA GLN A 71 -2.97 -7.46 -5.34
C GLN A 71 -2.94 -6.64 -4.05
N GLY A 72 -1.96 -6.90 -3.18
CA GLY A 72 -1.81 -6.15 -1.95
C GLY A 72 -1.47 -4.67 -2.17
N ALA A 73 -0.61 -4.37 -3.15
CA ALA A 73 -0.32 -2.99 -3.54
C ALA A 73 -1.57 -2.25 -4.03
N VAL A 74 -2.37 -2.89 -4.88
CA VAL A 74 -3.62 -2.32 -5.40
C VAL A 74 -4.62 -2.11 -4.26
N ILE A 75 -4.81 -3.08 -3.37
CA ILE A 75 -5.70 -2.94 -2.21
C ILE A 75 -5.25 -1.77 -1.33
N THR A 76 -3.96 -1.64 -1.08
CA THR A 76 -3.39 -0.54 -0.28
C THR A 76 -3.70 0.80 -0.93
N LEU A 77 -3.32 0.98 -2.20
CA LEU A 77 -3.51 2.24 -2.92
C LEU A 77 -4.99 2.60 -3.11
N ALA A 78 -5.83 1.61 -3.42
CA ALA A 78 -7.28 1.80 -3.53
C ALA A 78 -7.88 2.22 -2.18
N SER A 79 -7.44 1.61 -1.07
CA SER A 79 -7.93 1.95 0.27
C SER A 79 -7.49 3.35 0.70
N ILE A 80 -6.25 3.76 0.38
CA ILE A 80 -5.78 5.14 0.57
C ILE A 80 -6.70 6.13 -0.18
N PHE A 81 -6.95 5.87 -1.46
CA PHE A 81 -7.76 6.73 -2.31
C PHE A 81 -9.23 6.80 -1.86
N LEU A 82 -9.83 5.65 -1.57
CA LEU A 82 -11.22 5.56 -1.09
C LEU A 82 -11.41 6.26 0.26
N ARG A 83 -10.43 6.15 1.16
CA ARG A 83 -10.47 6.84 2.45
C ARG A 83 -10.44 8.36 2.27
N GLU A 84 -9.61 8.86 1.36
CA GLU A 84 -9.55 10.29 1.07
C GLU A 84 -10.83 10.79 0.41
N LEU A 85 -11.39 10.01 -0.51
CA LEU A 85 -12.70 10.31 -1.09
C LEU A 85 -13.80 10.34 -0.03
N ALA A 86 -13.83 9.36 0.88
CA ALA A 86 -14.76 9.31 2.00
C ALA A 86 -14.58 10.52 2.92
N TRP A 87 -13.34 10.93 3.21
CA TRP A 87 -13.06 12.12 4.02
C TRP A 87 -13.64 13.39 3.38
N VAL A 88 -13.36 13.62 2.11
CA VAL A 88 -13.85 14.80 1.38
C VAL A 88 -15.39 14.83 1.36
N LEU A 89 -16.03 13.68 1.16
CA LEU A 89 -17.49 13.58 1.13
C LEU A 89 -18.15 13.79 2.50
N ILE A 90 -17.52 13.32 3.58
CA ILE A 90 -18.10 13.35 4.93
C ILE A 90 -17.76 14.65 5.67
N LYS A 91 -16.47 15.04 5.68
CA LYS A 91 -15.97 16.18 6.47
C LYS A 91 -15.89 17.48 5.65
N GLY A 92 -16.05 17.41 4.32
CA GLY A 92 -16.18 18.60 3.45
C GLY A 92 -14.91 19.44 3.27
N GLY A 93 -13.74 18.94 3.69
CA GLY A 93 -12.47 19.65 3.63
C GLY A 93 -11.33 18.80 3.06
N TRP A 94 -10.31 19.46 2.51
CA TRP A 94 -9.05 18.83 2.09
C TRP A 94 -8.07 18.82 3.26
N MET A 95 -7.62 17.64 3.68
CA MET A 95 -6.69 17.54 4.82
C MET A 95 -5.25 17.41 4.33
N VAL A 96 -4.44 18.45 4.56
CA VAL A 96 -3.01 18.46 4.17
C VAL A 96 -2.15 17.64 5.15
N GLU A 97 -2.52 17.60 6.43
CA GLU A 97 -1.75 16.91 7.48
C GLU A 97 -1.71 15.38 7.28
N PHE A 98 -2.72 14.81 6.63
CA PHE A 98 -2.81 13.37 6.40
C PHE A 98 -1.85 12.84 5.33
N LEU A 99 -1.28 13.72 4.47
CA LEU A 99 -0.25 13.33 3.51
C LEU A 99 0.97 12.70 4.20
N ILE A 100 1.28 13.11 5.44
CA ILE A 100 2.44 12.61 6.17
C ILE A 100 2.28 11.13 6.52
N ALA A 101 1.11 10.73 7.03
CA ALA A 101 0.82 9.32 7.32
C ALA A 101 0.82 8.47 6.04
N TRP A 102 0.31 9.03 4.93
CA TRP A 102 0.32 8.38 3.62
C TRP A 102 1.72 8.24 3.02
N LEU A 103 2.62 9.19 3.29
CA LEU A 103 3.99 9.15 2.80
C LEU A 103 4.76 7.93 3.31
N PHE A 104 4.34 7.32 4.42
CA PHE A 104 4.94 6.08 4.91
C PHE A 104 4.32 4.81 4.32
N LEU A 105 3.04 4.85 3.92
CA LEU A 105 2.31 3.71 3.34
C LEU A 105 2.46 3.62 1.81
N ALA A 106 2.46 4.75 1.11
CA ALA A 106 2.45 4.79 -0.34
C ALA A 106 3.77 4.28 -0.98
N PRO A 107 4.97 4.62 -0.48
CA PRO A 107 6.22 4.13 -1.08
C PRO A 107 6.33 2.61 -1.13
N PRO A 108 6.14 1.85 -0.03
CA PRO A 108 6.22 0.38 -0.12
C PRO A 108 5.15 -0.21 -1.03
N ALA A 109 3.93 0.34 -1.05
CA ALA A 109 2.87 -0.09 -1.97
C ALA A 109 3.25 0.14 -3.44
N VAL A 110 3.81 1.30 -3.78
CA VAL A 110 4.30 1.60 -5.14
C VAL A 110 5.45 0.67 -5.52
N LEU A 111 6.39 0.40 -4.60
CA LEU A 111 7.48 -0.55 -4.84
C LEU A 111 6.96 -1.97 -5.13
N TYR A 112 5.94 -2.43 -4.40
CA TYR A 112 5.29 -3.71 -4.68
C TYR A 112 4.54 -3.72 -6.02
N LEU A 113 3.88 -2.62 -6.37
CA LEU A 113 3.20 -2.47 -7.66
C LEU A 113 4.20 -2.58 -8.82
N LEU A 114 5.35 -1.91 -8.70
CA LEU A 114 6.42 -1.94 -9.71
C LEU A 114 7.10 -3.32 -9.78
N ALA A 115 7.31 -3.99 -8.64
CA ALA A 115 7.86 -5.33 -8.60
C ALA A 115 6.90 -6.37 -9.21
N GLY A 116 5.60 -6.27 -8.91
CA GLY A 116 4.55 -7.17 -9.40
C GLY A 116 4.17 -6.95 -10.87
N SER A 117 4.25 -5.71 -11.38
CA SER A 117 3.89 -5.40 -12.78
C SER A 117 4.86 -6.00 -13.80
N LYS A 118 6.12 -6.22 -13.41
CA LYS A 118 7.13 -6.88 -14.26
C LYS A 118 6.90 -8.39 -14.44
N ALA A 119 5.93 -8.97 -13.72
CA ALA A 119 5.64 -10.41 -13.76
C ALA A 119 4.53 -10.81 -14.75
N LYS A 120 3.95 -9.88 -15.53
CA LYS A 120 3.03 -10.26 -16.61
C LYS A 120 3.84 -10.67 -17.85
N PRO A 121 3.82 -11.95 -18.28
CA PRO A 121 4.30 -12.29 -19.60
C PRO A 121 3.43 -11.55 -20.63
N ALA A 122 4.07 -11.04 -21.69
CA ALA A 122 3.40 -10.52 -22.86
C ALA A 122 2.35 -11.55 -23.31
N LYS A 123 1.08 -11.23 -23.04
CA LYS A 123 -0.07 -12.02 -23.49
C LYS A 123 0.04 -12.06 -25.01
N GLY A 124 0.21 -13.27 -25.54
CA GLY A 124 0.67 -13.54 -26.90
C GLY A 124 -0.01 -12.67 -27.95
N LEU A 125 0.79 -12.13 -28.86
CA LEU A 125 0.29 -11.71 -30.16
C LEU A 125 -0.29 -12.97 -30.82
N PRO A 126 -1.61 -13.06 -31.04
CA PRO A 126 -2.19 -14.18 -31.74
C PRO A 126 -1.66 -14.18 -33.17
N GLY A 127 -1.10 -15.33 -33.56
CA GLY A 127 -1.07 -15.85 -34.92
C GLY A 127 -0.76 -14.87 -36.04
N LYS A 128 0.49 -14.90 -36.52
CA LYS A 128 0.70 -14.90 -37.97
C LYS A 128 0.04 -16.16 -38.54
N ALA A 129 -1.24 -16.08 -38.90
CA ALA A 129 -1.85 -16.93 -39.92
C ALA A 129 -1.49 -16.25 -41.26
N SER A 130 -0.48 -16.77 -41.96
CA SER A 130 -0.58 -17.79 -43.02
C SER A 130 -0.83 -17.11 -44.37
N GLU A 131 0.23 -17.15 -45.18
CA GLU A 131 0.29 -17.14 -46.66
C GLU A 131 -0.19 -15.90 -47.43
#